data_AF-A0A966R7N3-F1
#
_entry.id   AF-A0A966R7N3-F1
#
_cell.length_a   1.000
_cell.length_b   1.000
_cell.length_c   1.000
_cell.angle_alpha   90.00
_cell.angle_beta   90.00
_cell.angle_gamma   90.00
#
_symmetry.space_group_name_H-M   'P 1'
#
loop_
_entity.id
_entity.type
_entity.pdbx_description
1 polymer ?
#
loop_
_entity_poly.entity_id
_entity_poly.type
_entity_poly.pdbx_seq_one_letter_code
_entity_poly.pdbx_strand_id
1 'polypeptide(L)'
;MKLIKVLAIASGIAAVTLNSGVAFAKRDKREGFNFGTSVRMIDNNDRAFGDASSGVDANTKINSQSYNPFMAWSTGLLNLGITAHLESNNSATTETNKDSGHVVDRNSSADIKGTSLFGRFLFGKVMFMEFGLGIYKQKLTVNNQYKDINGSAFTGTTDSYVLDSAGPGYHMGYGLELPITDGFYFTTSYIVRIFQLRDISDGMFGAKRAYQQKREITFGVEHYLN
;
A
#
# COMPACT_ATOMS: atom_id res chain seq x y z
N MET A 1 -15.63 9.38 -3.73
CA MET A 1 -16.68 8.57 -3.08
C MET A 1 -16.55 7.06 -3.38
N LYS A 2 -15.34 6.47 -3.29
CA LYS A 2 -15.07 5.03 -3.59
C LYS A 2 -14.69 4.18 -2.36
N LEU A 3 -14.50 4.80 -1.20
CA LEU A 3 -14.28 4.09 0.09
C LEU A 3 -15.45 3.14 0.45
N ILE A 4 -16.64 3.43 -0.08
CA ILE A 4 -17.91 2.75 0.23
C ILE A 4 -17.93 1.31 -0.28
N LYS A 5 -17.28 0.99 -1.43
CA LYS A 5 -17.33 -0.37 -2.00
C LYS A 5 -16.44 -1.37 -1.24
N VAL A 6 -15.29 -0.93 -0.77
CA VAL A 6 -14.39 -1.77 0.06
C VAL A 6 -14.97 -1.94 1.46
N LEU A 7 -15.56 -0.86 2.01
CA LEU A 7 -16.26 -0.90 3.28
C LEU A 7 -17.45 -1.87 3.23
N ALA A 8 -18.21 -1.92 2.14
CA ALA A 8 -19.37 -2.81 1.98
C ALA A 8 -18.99 -4.31 2.00
N ILE A 9 -17.85 -4.68 1.42
CA ILE A 9 -17.35 -6.07 1.43
C ILE A 9 -16.84 -6.44 2.83
N ALA A 10 -16.07 -5.54 3.47
CA ALA A 10 -15.59 -5.74 4.84
C ALA A 10 -16.75 -5.79 5.86
N SER A 11 -17.76 -4.94 5.72
CA SER A 11 -18.96 -4.96 6.56
C SER A 11 -19.84 -6.16 6.29
N GLY A 12 -19.90 -6.67 5.05
CA GLY A 12 -20.61 -7.90 4.71
C GLY A 12 -19.99 -9.13 5.39
N ILE A 13 -18.66 -9.26 5.35
CA ILE A 13 -17.93 -10.35 6.00
C ILE A 13 -18.00 -10.23 7.54
N ALA A 14 -17.87 -9.01 8.08
CA ALA A 14 -18.02 -8.74 9.51
C ALA A 14 -19.45 -9.01 10.02
N ALA A 15 -20.49 -8.65 9.23
CA ALA A 15 -21.88 -8.91 9.58
C ALA A 15 -22.24 -10.40 9.56
N VAL A 16 -21.63 -11.19 8.65
CA VAL A 16 -21.82 -12.65 8.60
C VAL A 16 -21.11 -13.35 9.75
N THR A 17 -19.98 -12.82 10.25
CA THR A 17 -19.18 -13.44 11.33
C THR A 17 -19.64 -13.05 12.75
N LEU A 18 -20.35 -11.94 12.92
CA LEU A 18 -20.88 -11.51 14.23
C LEU A 18 -22.13 -12.29 14.68
N ASN A 19 -22.71 -13.11 13.81
CA ASN A 19 -23.95 -13.83 14.07
C ASN A 19 -23.71 -15.31 14.39
N SER A 20 -23.01 -15.63 15.49
CA SER A 20 -23.18 -16.93 16.17
C SER A 20 -22.39 -17.01 17.48
N GLY A 21 -23.04 -17.53 18.53
CA GLY A 21 -22.41 -17.95 19.79
C GLY A 21 -21.37 -19.09 19.66
N VAL A 22 -21.01 -19.47 18.42
CA VAL A 22 -19.98 -20.46 18.07
C VAL A 22 -18.58 -19.81 17.95
N ALA A 23 -18.50 -18.48 17.82
CA ALA A 23 -17.25 -17.75 17.66
C ALA A 23 -16.34 -17.74 18.92
N PHE A 24 -16.88 -18.03 20.11
CA PHE A 24 -16.08 -18.07 21.35
C PHE A 24 -15.36 -19.40 21.56
N ALA A 25 -15.91 -20.52 21.07
CA ALA A 25 -15.33 -21.86 21.23
C ALA A 25 -14.21 -22.18 20.22
N LYS A 26 -14.15 -21.49 19.07
CA LYS A 26 -13.09 -21.68 18.05
C LYS A 26 -11.83 -20.82 18.26
N ARG A 27 -11.79 -20.01 19.33
CA ARG A 27 -10.72 -19.03 19.57
C ARG A 27 -9.42 -19.59 20.15
N ASP A 28 -9.38 -20.87 20.55
CA ASP A 28 -8.24 -21.49 21.26
C ASP A 28 -7.31 -22.33 20.36
N LYS A 29 -7.41 -22.18 19.04
CA LYS A 29 -6.59 -22.88 18.04
C LYS A 29 -5.72 -21.91 17.23
N ARG A 30 -4.81 -21.22 17.91
CA ARG A 30 -3.94 -20.17 17.33
C ARG A 30 -2.45 -20.43 17.57
N GLU A 31 -2.10 -21.62 18.02
CA GLU A 31 -0.71 -22.01 18.22
C GLU A 31 -0.22 -22.79 17.01
N GLY A 32 1.03 -22.56 16.62
CA GLY A 32 1.65 -23.22 15.50
C GLY A 32 1.77 -22.36 14.25
N PHE A 33 1.94 -23.04 13.12
CA PHE A 33 2.25 -22.40 11.86
C PHE A 33 1.01 -21.72 11.25
N ASN A 34 1.20 -20.52 10.72
CA ASN A 34 0.14 -19.82 10.00
C ASN A 34 0.70 -19.14 8.75
N PHE A 35 -0.17 -18.97 7.78
CA PHE A 35 0.13 -18.25 6.55
C PHE A 35 -1.07 -17.39 6.19
N GLY A 36 -0.81 -16.29 5.49
CA GLY A 36 -1.86 -15.42 5.07
C GLY A 36 -1.40 -14.46 4.00
N THR A 37 -2.33 -13.63 3.57
CA THR A 37 -2.04 -12.54 2.66
C THR A 37 -2.90 -11.34 2.98
N SER A 38 -2.36 -10.15 2.76
CA SER A 38 -3.11 -8.91 2.79
C SER A 38 -3.03 -8.21 1.43
N VAL A 39 -4.14 -7.57 1.07
CA VAL A 39 -4.29 -6.80 -0.14
C VAL A 39 -4.74 -5.38 0.16
N ARG A 40 -4.28 -4.46 -0.68
CA ARG A 40 -4.82 -3.10 -0.76
C ARG A 40 -5.03 -2.75 -2.22
N MET A 41 -6.15 -2.10 -2.50
CA MET A 41 -6.44 -1.52 -3.79
C MET A 41 -6.91 -0.09 -3.58
N ILE A 42 -6.18 0.86 -4.16
CA ILE A 42 -6.54 2.27 -4.23
C ILE A 42 -6.76 2.62 -5.69
N ASP A 43 -7.92 3.19 -5.98
CA ASP A 43 -8.24 3.83 -7.24
C ASP A 43 -8.84 5.19 -6.87
N ASN A 44 -8.00 6.22 -6.93
CA ASN A 44 -8.37 7.58 -6.60
C ASN A 44 -8.20 8.52 -7.79
N ASN A 45 -9.09 9.51 -7.85
CA ASN A 45 -9.07 10.56 -8.86
C ASN A 45 -9.36 11.87 -8.14
N ASP A 46 -8.29 12.60 -7.84
CA ASP A 46 -8.34 13.85 -7.11
C ASP A 46 -8.13 15.01 -8.07
N ARG A 47 -8.99 16.02 -7.96
CA ARG A 47 -8.83 17.29 -8.67
C ARG A 47 -8.54 18.37 -7.66
N ALA A 48 -7.38 19.01 -7.79
CA ALA A 48 -7.01 20.17 -7.00
C ALA A 48 -7.19 21.41 -7.88
N PHE A 49 -8.02 22.32 -7.40
CA PHE A 49 -8.10 23.66 -7.96
C PHE A 49 -7.07 24.52 -7.25
N GLY A 50 -6.24 25.23 -8.01
CA GLY A 50 -5.41 26.29 -7.45
C GLY A 50 -6.25 27.38 -6.80
N ASP A 51 -5.63 28.19 -5.93
CA ASP A 51 -6.27 29.39 -5.38
C ASP A 51 -6.76 30.31 -6.52
N ALA A 52 -7.74 31.16 -6.26
CA ALA A 52 -8.45 31.96 -7.27
C ALA A 52 -7.52 32.82 -8.16
N SER A 53 -6.27 33.04 -7.73
CA SER A 53 -5.23 33.78 -8.44
C SER A 53 -4.24 32.94 -9.25
N SER A 54 -4.22 31.60 -9.15
CA SER A 54 -3.11 30.81 -9.72
C SER A 54 -3.38 30.22 -11.10
N GLY A 55 -4.62 30.24 -11.61
CA GLY A 55 -4.94 29.75 -12.97
C GLY A 55 -4.65 28.26 -13.23
N VAL A 56 -4.13 27.52 -12.24
CA VAL A 56 -3.67 26.14 -12.35
C VAL A 56 -4.77 25.17 -11.91
N ASP A 57 -5.07 24.20 -12.78
CA ASP A 57 -5.98 23.08 -12.53
C ASP A 57 -5.19 21.78 -12.63
N ALA A 58 -5.16 21.00 -11.55
CA ALA A 58 -4.43 19.73 -11.50
C ALA A 58 -5.40 18.57 -11.28
N ASN A 59 -5.36 17.59 -12.18
CA ASN A 59 -6.11 16.35 -12.06
C ASN A 59 -5.14 15.19 -11.87
N THR A 60 -5.21 14.50 -10.74
CA THR A 60 -4.31 13.40 -10.37
C THR A 60 -5.09 12.11 -10.19
N LYS A 61 -4.79 11.13 -11.03
CA LYS A 61 -5.27 9.75 -10.93
C LYS A 61 -4.20 8.89 -10.31
N ILE A 62 -4.54 8.17 -9.24
CA ILE A 62 -3.65 7.23 -8.57
C ILE A 62 -4.31 5.86 -8.57
N ASN A 63 -3.61 4.87 -9.13
CA ASN A 63 -3.95 3.47 -9.03
C ASN A 63 -2.82 2.76 -8.29
N SER A 64 -3.11 2.13 -7.16
CA SER A 64 -2.12 1.50 -6.31
C SER A 64 -2.65 0.16 -5.82
N GLN A 65 -1.89 -0.90 -6.05
CA GLN A 65 -2.23 -2.24 -5.59
C GLN A 65 -1.05 -2.81 -4.82
N SER A 66 -1.33 -3.41 -3.67
CA SER A 66 -0.32 -4.18 -2.93
C SER A 66 -0.83 -5.56 -2.55
N TYR A 67 0.09 -6.50 -2.52
CA TYR A 67 -0.09 -7.89 -2.12
C TYR A 67 1.06 -8.26 -1.18
N ASN A 68 0.73 -8.65 0.05
CA ASN A 68 1.72 -8.96 1.08
C ASN A 68 1.44 -10.36 1.67
N PRO A 69 1.94 -11.43 1.03
CA PRO A 69 1.85 -12.76 1.58
C PRO A 69 2.84 -12.93 2.72
N PHE A 70 2.46 -13.69 3.73
CA PHE A 70 3.29 -13.96 4.89
C PHE A 70 3.19 -15.40 5.36
N MET A 71 4.23 -15.80 6.08
CA MET A 71 4.33 -17.07 6.79
C MET A 71 4.89 -16.79 8.18
N ALA A 72 4.29 -17.41 9.19
CA ALA A 72 4.60 -17.10 10.57
C ALA A 72 4.36 -18.28 11.51
N TRP A 73 4.92 -18.18 12.70
CA TRP A 73 4.68 -19.08 13.81
C TRP A 73 4.04 -18.32 14.96
N SER A 74 2.94 -18.85 15.48
CA SER A 74 2.22 -18.24 16.59
C SER A 74 2.27 -19.08 17.86
N THR A 75 2.38 -18.39 18.99
CA THR A 75 2.24 -18.93 20.34
C THR A 75 0.92 -18.49 20.98
N GLY A 76 -0.11 -18.26 20.15
CA GLY A 76 -1.42 -17.77 20.56
C GLY A 76 -1.49 -16.25 20.75
N LEU A 77 -0.57 -15.66 21.53
CA LEU A 77 -0.53 -14.21 21.79
C LEU A 77 0.48 -13.47 20.92
N LEU A 78 1.56 -14.14 20.53
CA LEU A 78 2.59 -13.59 19.67
C LEU A 78 2.60 -14.39 18.36
N ASN A 79 2.80 -13.69 17.25
CA ASN A 79 2.98 -14.28 15.94
C ASN A 79 4.22 -13.66 15.29
N LEU A 80 5.24 -14.47 15.03
CA LEU A 80 6.52 -14.03 14.46
C LEU A 80 6.65 -14.63 13.06
N GLY A 81 6.99 -13.80 12.07
CA GLY A 81 7.03 -14.28 10.69
C GLY A 81 7.83 -13.44 9.73
N ILE A 82 7.77 -13.87 8.49
CA ILE A 82 8.33 -13.18 7.33
C ILE A 82 7.16 -12.83 6.41
N THR A 83 7.17 -11.60 5.91
CA THR A 83 6.25 -11.14 4.88
C THR A 83 7.04 -10.66 3.67
N ALA A 84 6.54 -11.00 2.48
CA ALA A 84 6.94 -10.32 1.25
C ALA A 84 6.01 -9.13 1.03
N HIS A 85 6.53 -8.08 0.41
CA HIS A 85 5.78 -6.88 0.04
C HIS A 85 5.90 -6.73 -1.47
N LEU A 86 4.78 -6.77 -2.18
CA LEU A 86 4.73 -6.54 -3.62
C LEU A 86 3.71 -5.43 -3.87
N GLU A 87 4.14 -4.36 -4.51
CA GLU A 87 3.28 -3.21 -4.76
C GLU A 87 3.57 -2.62 -6.13
N SER A 88 2.51 -2.25 -6.84
CA SER A 88 2.58 -1.48 -8.08
C SER A 88 1.72 -0.23 -7.94
N ASN A 89 2.29 0.92 -8.28
CA ASN A 89 1.68 2.23 -8.19
C ASN A 89 1.79 2.92 -9.53
N ASN A 90 0.67 3.36 -10.07
CA ASN A 90 0.62 4.18 -11.26
C ASN A 90 -0.07 5.50 -10.91
N SER A 91 0.55 6.61 -11.27
CA SER A 91 0.01 7.94 -11.11
C SER A 91 0.01 8.64 -12.46
N ALA A 92 -1.10 9.28 -12.81
CA ALA A 92 -1.20 10.15 -13.96
C ALA A 92 -1.72 11.51 -13.48
N THR A 93 -0.94 12.55 -13.67
CA THR A 93 -1.27 13.92 -13.29
C THR A 93 -1.27 14.80 -14.52
N THR A 94 -2.38 15.50 -14.76
CA THR A 94 -2.48 16.53 -15.80
C THR A 94 -2.60 17.88 -15.09
N GLU A 95 -1.62 18.75 -15.28
CA GLU A 95 -1.62 20.13 -14.78
C GLU A 95 -1.89 21.07 -15.97
N THR A 96 -2.94 21.87 -15.89
CA THR A 96 -3.29 22.87 -16.91
C THR A 96 -3.11 24.25 -16.33
N ASN A 97 -2.25 25.06 -16.95
CA ASN A 97 -2.11 26.47 -16.64
C ASN A 97 -2.91 27.30 -17.65
N LYS A 98 -4.00 27.92 -17.18
CA LYS A 98 -4.91 28.70 -18.02
C LYS A 98 -4.31 30.03 -18.48
N ASP A 99 -3.36 30.57 -17.74
CA ASP A 99 -2.77 31.89 -18.03
C ASP A 99 -1.66 31.80 -19.08
N SER A 100 -0.87 30.72 -19.04
CA SER A 100 0.21 30.49 -20.02
C SER A 100 -0.20 29.64 -21.21
N GLY A 101 -1.36 28.97 -21.13
CA GLY A 101 -1.79 28.07 -22.20
C GLY A 101 -0.97 26.77 -22.27
N HIS A 102 -0.32 26.37 -21.17
CA HIS A 102 0.50 25.15 -21.11
C HIS A 102 -0.19 24.03 -20.33
N VAL A 103 -0.01 22.80 -20.80
CA VAL A 103 -0.43 21.56 -20.14
C VAL A 103 0.79 20.69 -19.88
N VAL A 104 0.89 20.17 -18.66
CA VAL A 104 1.91 19.20 -18.26
C VAL A 104 1.22 17.88 -17.93
N ASP A 105 1.48 16.85 -18.71
CA ASP A 105 1.06 15.49 -18.42
C ASP A 105 2.23 14.72 -17.81
N ARG A 106 2.10 14.34 -16.54
CA ARG A 106 3.06 13.53 -15.80
C ARG A 106 2.49 12.14 -15.58
N ASN A 107 3.14 11.14 -16.15
CA ASN A 107 2.88 9.73 -15.88
C ASN A 107 4.02 9.15 -15.05
N SER A 108 3.68 8.49 -13.94
CA SER A 108 4.63 7.82 -13.08
C SER A 108 4.18 6.39 -12.81
N SER A 109 5.13 5.46 -12.85
CA SER A 109 4.93 4.07 -12.45
C SER A 109 6.01 3.72 -11.43
N ALA A 110 5.62 3.13 -10.32
CA ALA A 110 6.50 2.71 -9.25
C ALA A 110 6.18 1.28 -8.81
N ASP A 111 7.15 0.39 -8.97
CA ASP A 111 7.08 -0.97 -8.47
C ASP A 111 7.96 -1.09 -7.23
N ILE A 112 7.38 -1.57 -6.13
CA ILE A 112 8.07 -1.79 -4.87
C ILE A 112 8.02 -3.28 -4.54
N LYS A 113 9.18 -3.81 -4.17
CA LYS A 113 9.35 -5.17 -3.68
C LYS A 113 10.08 -5.10 -2.35
N GLY A 114 9.74 -5.95 -1.40
CA GLY A 114 10.47 -6.02 -0.14
C GLY A 114 10.22 -7.30 0.61
N THR A 115 11.06 -7.55 1.60
CA THR A 115 10.87 -8.64 2.55
C THR A 115 11.13 -8.08 3.94
N SER A 116 10.26 -8.41 4.89
CA SER A 116 10.44 -7.99 6.28
C SER A 116 10.15 -9.12 7.25
N LEU A 117 10.91 -9.15 8.34
CA LEU A 117 10.55 -9.85 9.55
C LEU A 117 9.51 -9.02 10.30
N PHE A 118 8.48 -9.67 10.83
CA PHE A 118 7.47 -9.01 11.63
C PHE A 118 7.18 -9.78 12.92
N GLY A 119 6.74 -9.04 13.93
CA GLY A 119 6.11 -9.56 15.12
C GLY A 119 4.74 -8.93 15.30
N ARG A 120 3.76 -9.77 15.59
CA ARG A 120 2.38 -9.38 15.81
C ARG A 120 1.91 -9.86 17.18
N PHE A 121 1.50 -8.92 18.02
CA PHE A 121 0.92 -9.17 19.33
C PHE A 121 -0.60 -9.10 19.24
N LEU A 122 -1.26 -10.19 19.58
CA LEU A 122 -2.71 -10.31 19.61
C LEU A 122 -3.23 -9.94 21.01
N PHE A 123 -4.19 -9.01 21.08
CA PHE A 123 -4.84 -8.58 22.31
C PHE A 123 -6.36 -8.67 22.20
N GLY A 124 -7.02 -9.03 23.29
CA GLY A 124 -8.48 -9.23 23.32
C GLY A 124 -9.00 -10.32 22.38
N LYS A 125 -8.13 -11.22 21.90
CA LYS A 125 -8.42 -12.29 20.92
C LYS A 125 -8.94 -11.82 19.54
N VAL A 126 -8.97 -10.53 19.26
CA VAL A 126 -9.51 -9.98 18.00
C VAL A 126 -8.74 -8.77 17.47
N MET A 127 -7.94 -8.11 18.29
CA MET A 127 -7.12 -6.99 17.86
C MET A 127 -5.67 -7.43 17.84
N PHE A 128 -4.87 -6.84 16.96
CA PHE A 128 -3.44 -7.03 16.99
C PHE A 128 -2.67 -5.74 16.78
N MET A 129 -1.45 -5.71 17.29
CA MET A 129 -0.42 -4.74 16.97
C MET A 129 0.69 -5.45 16.21
N GLU A 130 1.15 -4.88 15.12
CA GLU A 130 2.22 -5.45 14.29
C GLU A 130 3.38 -4.45 14.21
N PHE A 131 4.60 -4.98 14.30
CA PHE A 131 5.82 -4.25 14.03
C PHE A 131 6.72 -5.11 13.14
N GLY A 132 7.52 -4.50 12.27
CA GLY A 132 8.46 -5.24 11.47
C GLY A 132 9.56 -4.41 10.86
N LEU A 133 10.60 -5.10 10.41
CA LEU A 133 11.84 -4.54 9.89
C LEU A 133 12.23 -5.32 8.64
N GLY A 134 12.66 -4.63 7.59
CA GLY A 134 12.94 -5.27 6.31
C GLY A 134 13.77 -4.45 5.35
N ILE A 135 13.98 -5.03 4.18
CA ILE A 135 14.68 -4.41 3.06
C ILE A 135 13.68 -4.25 1.92
N TYR A 136 13.71 -3.08 1.28
CA TYR A 136 12.83 -2.70 0.19
C TYR A 136 13.66 -2.29 -1.02
N LYS A 137 13.12 -2.57 -2.20
CA LYS A 137 13.60 -2.16 -3.50
C LYS A 137 12.46 -1.47 -4.24
N GLN A 138 12.73 -0.33 -4.85
CA GLN A 138 11.78 0.44 -5.63
C GLN A 138 12.37 0.75 -7.01
N LYS A 139 11.60 0.49 -8.05
CA LYS A 139 11.85 1.01 -9.39
C LYS A 139 10.80 2.07 -9.69
N LEU A 140 11.22 3.30 -9.96
CA LEU A 140 10.37 4.43 -10.31
C LEU A 140 10.68 4.87 -11.74
N THR A 141 9.65 4.88 -12.59
CA THR A 141 9.69 5.46 -13.93
C THR A 141 8.82 6.71 -13.94
N VAL A 142 9.33 7.82 -14.45
CA VAL A 142 8.58 9.06 -14.63
C VAL A 142 8.72 9.51 -16.08
N ASN A 143 7.60 9.93 -16.66
CA ASN A 143 7.52 10.47 -18.00
C ASN A 143 6.70 11.77 -17.95
N ASN A 144 7.32 12.89 -18.31
CA ASN A 144 6.68 14.20 -18.41
C ASN A 144 6.53 14.59 -19.87
N GLN A 145 5.33 15.01 -20.25
CA GLN A 145 5.02 15.60 -21.55
C GLN A 145 4.51 17.02 -21.37
N TYR A 146 5.13 17.97 -22.07
CA TYR A 146 4.72 19.38 -22.08
C TYR A 146 3.97 19.70 -23.37
N LYS A 147 2.82 20.37 -23.31
CA LYS A 147 1.94 20.66 -24.45
C LYS A 147 1.39 22.09 -24.40
N ASP A 148 1.14 22.69 -25.56
CA ASP A 148 0.43 23.98 -25.69
C ASP A 148 -1.06 23.77 -25.99
N ILE A 149 -1.93 24.57 -25.37
CA ILE A 149 -3.41 24.45 -25.44
C ILE A 149 -3.96 24.78 -26.84
N ASN A 150 -3.22 25.52 -27.67
CA ASN A 150 -3.69 26.03 -28.98
C ASN A 150 -3.18 25.26 -30.21
N GLY A 151 -2.43 24.17 -30.05
CA GLY A 151 -1.87 23.40 -31.16
C GLY A 151 -2.49 22.01 -31.32
N SER A 152 -3.02 21.69 -32.49
CA SER A 152 -3.42 20.32 -32.88
C SER A 152 -2.23 19.36 -33.06
N ALA A 153 -1.00 19.85 -32.90
CA ALA A 153 0.24 19.12 -33.08
C ALA A 153 1.14 19.28 -31.85
N PHE A 154 1.67 18.17 -31.37
CA PHE A 154 2.64 18.09 -30.29
C PHE A 154 3.89 18.92 -30.60
N THR A 155 4.13 19.98 -29.82
CA THR A 155 5.40 20.73 -29.77
C THR A 155 5.95 20.66 -28.35
N GLY A 156 6.38 19.47 -27.92
CA GLY A 156 6.77 19.22 -26.54
C GLY A 156 8.11 18.49 -26.38
N THR A 157 8.83 18.83 -25.31
CA THR A 157 9.94 18.00 -24.79
C THR A 157 9.36 16.81 -24.03
N THR A 158 9.94 15.62 -24.17
CA THR A 158 9.62 14.45 -23.34
C THR A 158 10.80 14.19 -22.43
N ASP A 159 10.59 14.30 -21.12
CA ASP A 159 11.60 13.94 -20.13
C ASP A 159 11.22 12.61 -19.51
N SER A 160 12.11 11.63 -19.60
CA SER A 160 11.95 10.34 -18.94
C SER A 160 13.16 9.99 -18.11
N TYR A 161 12.92 9.49 -16.91
CA TYR A 161 13.98 8.93 -16.07
C TYR A 161 13.49 7.70 -15.32
N VAL A 162 14.44 6.79 -15.09
CA VAL A 162 14.25 5.57 -14.30
C VAL A 162 15.17 5.64 -13.10
N LEU A 163 14.60 5.50 -11.91
CA LEU A 163 15.33 5.44 -10.66
C LEU A 163 15.17 4.02 -10.08
N ASP A 164 16.27 3.32 -9.85
CA ASP A 164 16.28 2.07 -9.09
C ASP A 164 16.87 2.36 -7.71
N SER A 165 16.17 1.99 -6.64
CA SER A 165 16.58 2.30 -5.28
C SER A 165 16.35 1.16 -4.32
N ALA A 166 17.23 1.00 -3.34
CA ALA A 166 17.10 -0.02 -2.30
C ALA A 166 17.48 0.52 -0.92
N GLY A 167 16.92 -0.07 0.13
CA GLY A 167 17.31 0.26 1.49
C GLY A 167 16.41 -0.32 2.57
N PRO A 168 16.74 -0.06 3.84
CA PRO A 168 16.00 -0.58 4.97
C PRO A 168 14.68 0.16 5.18
N GLY A 169 13.75 -0.51 5.84
CA GLY A 169 12.52 0.08 6.32
C GLY A 169 11.94 -0.66 7.51
N TYR A 170 10.99 -0.02 8.15
CA TYR A 170 10.21 -0.59 9.24
C TYR A 170 8.73 -0.32 9.02
N HIS A 171 7.90 -1.10 9.69
CA HIS A 171 6.48 -0.85 9.74
C HIS A 171 5.94 -1.03 11.15
N MET A 172 4.86 -0.31 11.43
CA MET A 172 4.08 -0.48 12.64
C MET A 172 2.60 -0.28 12.32
N GLY A 173 1.74 -1.01 12.98
CA GLY A 173 0.31 -0.93 12.73
C GLY A 173 -0.53 -1.63 13.76
N TYR A 174 -1.83 -1.49 13.61
CA TYR A 174 -2.83 -2.20 14.37
C TYR A 174 -3.90 -2.74 13.44
N GLY A 175 -4.58 -3.79 13.87
CA GLY A 175 -5.61 -4.42 13.06
C GLY A 175 -6.60 -5.23 13.88
N LEU A 176 -7.57 -5.75 13.17
CA LEU A 176 -8.55 -6.71 13.65
C LEU A 176 -8.37 -8.03 12.91
N GLU A 177 -8.66 -9.10 13.63
CA GLU A 177 -8.64 -10.48 13.18
C GLU A 177 -9.93 -11.15 13.65
N LEU A 178 -10.75 -11.57 12.69
CA LEU A 178 -12.08 -12.12 12.93
C LEU A 178 -12.15 -13.55 12.38
N PRO A 179 -12.59 -14.54 13.17
CA PRO A 179 -12.71 -15.91 12.67
C PRO A 179 -13.79 -15.99 11.58
N ILE A 180 -13.48 -16.63 10.46
CA ILE A 180 -14.44 -16.92 9.38
C ILE A 180 -14.95 -18.36 9.50
N THR A 181 -14.03 -19.31 9.45
CA THR A 181 -14.27 -20.76 9.53
C THR A 181 -13.03 -21.45 10.10
N ASP A 182 -13.04 -22.78 10.21
CA ASP A 182 -12.00 -23.56 10.89
C ASP A 182 -10.59 -23.20 10.42
N GLY A 183 -9.80 -22.59 11.32
CA GLY A 183 -8.44 -22.13 11.06
C GLY A 183 -8.33 -20.83 10.27
N PHE A 184 -9.37 -20.38 9.56
CA PHE A 184 -9.35 -19.19 8.70
C PHE A 184 -9.86 -17.94 9.41
N TYR A 185 -9.10 -16.85 9.29
CA TYR A 185 -9.41 -15.56 9.88
C TYR A 185 -9.35 -14.46 8.81
N PHE A 186 -10.32 -13.56 8.87
CA PHE A 186 -10.31 -12.32 8.13
C PHE A 186 -9.51 -11.28 8.91
N THR A 187 -8.59 -10.60 8.25
CA THR A 187 -7.82 -9.53 8.87
C THR A 187 -8.12 -8.19 8.20
N THR A 188 -8.16 -7.14 8.99
CA THR A 188 -8.08 -5.76 8.50
C THR A 188 -7.06 -5.01 9.33
N SER A 189 -6.21 -4.23 8.69
CA SER A 189 -5.17 -3.51 9.41
C SER A 189 -4.91 -2.13 8.84
N TYR A 190 -4.47 -1.24 9.71
CA TYR A 190 -3.88 0.03 9.36
C TYR A 190 -2.38 -0.02 9.70
N ILE A 191 -1.54 -0.04 8.66
CA ILE A 191 -0.08 -0.14 8.78
C ILE A 191 0.55 1.13 8.24
N VAL A 192 1.51 1.66 9.01
CA VAL A 192 2.41 2.72 8.58
C VAL A 192 3.75 2.06 8.24
N ARG A 193 4.17 2.16 6.97
CA ARG A 193 5.47 1.68 6.49
C ARG A 193 6.37 2.88 6.21
N ILE A 194 7.60 2.83 6.72
CA ILE A 194 8.61 3.86 6.54
C ILE A 194 9.85 3.19 5.99
N PHE A 195 10.37 3.69 4.87
CA PHE A 195 11.57 3.14 4.26
C PHE A 195 12.48 4.25 3.73
N GLN A 196 13.78 4.01 3.87
CA GLN A 196 14.83 4.90 3.41
C GLN A 196 15.53 4.26 2.24
N LEU A 197 15.27 4.78 1.05
CA LEU A 197 15.79 4.23 -0.19
C LEU A 197 16.99 5.04 -0.66
N ARG A 198 18.00 4.34 -1.17
CA ARG A 198 19.16 4.93 -1.81
C ARG A 198 19.19 4.53 -3.26
N ASP A 199 19.56 5.48 -4.11
CA ASP A 199 19.80 5.24 -5.52
C ASP A 199 20.92 4.20 -5.72
N ILE A 200 20.67 3.23 -6.60
CA ILE A 200 21.60 2.14 -6.96
C ILE A 200 21.85 2.05 -8.47
N SER A 201 21.40 3.01 -9.28
CA SER A 201 21.47 2.95 -10.73
C SER A 201 22.89 2.83 -11.31
N ASP A 202 23.91 3.34 -10.60
CA ASP A 202 25.28 3.47 -11.14
C ASP A 202 26.35 2.67 -10.35
N GLY A 203 25.97 1.62 -9.62
CA GLY A 203 26.92 0.72 -8.93
C GLY A 203 27.67 1.34 -7.73
N MET A 204 27.62 2.65 -7.56
CA MET A 204 27.92 3.34 -6.31
C MET A 204 26.61 3.63 -5.58
N PHE A 205 26.54 3.31 -4.28
CA PHE A 205 25.42 3.76 -3.45
C PHE A 205 25.36 5.29 -3.49
N GLY A 206 24.42 5.84 -4.25
CA GLY A 206 24.30 7.26 -4.49
C GLY A 206 23.96 8.03 -3.21
N ALA A 207 24.43 9.27 -3.11
CA ALA A 207 24.16 10.17 -1.98
C ALA A 207 22.69 10.57 -1.84
N LYS A 208 21.86 10.35 -2.87
CA LYS A 208 20.44 10.70 -2.87
C LYS A 208 19.64 9.68 -2.05
N ARG A 209 19.21 10.12 -0.87
CA ARG A 209 18.32 9.38 0.03
C ARG A 209 16.90 9.87 -0.20
N ALA A 210 16.02 8.97 -0.60
CA ALA A 210 14.59 9.21 -0.58
C ALA A 210 14.01 8.65 0.73
N TYR A 211 13.39 9.51 1.51
CA TYR A 211 12.56 9.09 2.64
C TYR A 211 11.13 8.94 2.16
N GLN A 212 10.55 7.76 2.35
CA GLN A 212 9.16 7.50 2.01
C GLN A 212 8.40 6.97 3.22
N GLN A 213 7.23 7.56 3.46
CA GLN A 213 6.25 7.10 4.43
C GLN A 213 4.97 6.74 3.69
N LYS A 214 4.44 5.56 4.00
CA LYS A 214 3.16 5.08 3.49
C LYS A 214 2.23 4.71 4.63
N ARG A 215 0.94 5.01 4.45
CA ARG A 215 -0.14 4.71 5.38
C ARG A 215 -1.16 3.89 4.62
N GLU A 216 -1.45 2.70 5.11
CA GLU A 216 -2.15 1.69 4.33
C GLU A 216 -3.22 1.04 5.16
N ILE A 217 -4.44 1.01 4.61
CA ILE A 217 -5.48 0.10 5.08
C ILE A 217 -5.40 -1.14 4.19
N THR A 218 -5.24 -2.31 4.81
CA THR A 218 -5.20 -3.59 4.12
C THR A 218 -6.30 -4.51 4.63
N PHE A 219 -6.68 -5.46 3.78
CA PHE A 219 -7.62 -6.52 4.11
C PHE A 219 -6.99 -7.84 3.73
N GLY A 220 -7.15 -8.86 4.57
CA GLY A 220 -6.45 -10.11 4.40
C GLY A 220 -7.23 -11.31 4.86
N VAL A 221 -6.67 -12.46 4.52
CA VAL A 221 -7.10 -13.76 5.04
C VAL A 221 -5.84 -14.47 5.50
N GLU A 222 -5.95 -15.12 6.66
CA GLU A 222 -4.91 -15.95 7.22
C GLU A 222 -5.48 -17.29 7.67
N HIS A 223 -4.62 -18.29 7.75
CA HIS A 223 -4.97 -19.65 8.10
C HIS A 223 -3.96 -20.21 9.12
N TYR A 224 -4.47 -20.65 10.26
CA TYR A 224 -3.72 -21.34 11.29
C TYR A 224 -3.80 -22.86 11.07
N LEU A 225 -2.65 -23.49 10.84
CA LEU A 225 -2.52 -24.93 10.74
C LEU A 225 -2.58 -25.51 12.16
N ASN A 226 -3.72 -26.11 12.50
CA ASN A 226 -3.91 -26.89 13.73
C ASN A 226 -4.19 -28.36 13.39
#